data_AF-A0A7C3UC97-F1
#
_entry.id   AF-A0A7C3UC97-F1
#
_cell.length_a   1.000
_cell.length_b   1.000
_cell.length_c   1.000
_cell.angle_alpha   90.00
_cell.angle_beta   90.00
_cell.angle_gamma   90.00
#
_symmetry.space_group_name_H-M   'P 1'
#
loop_
_entity.id
_entity.type
_entity.pdbx_description
1 polymer ?
#
loop_
_entity_poly.entity_id
_entity_poly.type
_entity_poly.pdbx_seq_one_letter_code
_entity_poly.pdbx_strand_id
1 'polypeptide(L)'
;MERWLHIIEFHKELEELQPEILLTVANPDELYGSPPTVKPNFAAVKVFDRLTGFGLAPNLVVHYREVSPSDGFILTAFVISNEGLKRRFKLWRKLK
;
A
#
# COMPACT_ATOMS: atom_id res chain seq x y z
N MET A 1 12.84 5.93 -12.15
CA MET A 1 13.73 6.11 -11.00
C MET A 1 13.19 7.15 -10.01
N GLU A 2 12.68 8.29 -10.47
CA GLU A 2 12.21 9.41 -9.62
C GLU A 2 11.12 9.06 -8.58
N ARG A 3 10.18 8.15 -8.90
CA ARG A 3 9.05 7.87 -8.01
C ARG A 3 9.41 7.05 -6.76
N TRP A 4 10.43 6.21 -6.83
CA TRP A 4 10.87 5.41 -5.67
C TRP A 4 11.55 6.29 -4.61
N LEU A 5 12.42 7.20 -5.07
CA LEU A 5 13.08 8.18 -4.21
C LEU A 5 12.06 9.07 -3.48
N HIS A 6 10.99 9.48 -4.16
CA HIS A 6 9.90 10.24 -3.54
C HIS A 6 9.17 9.47 -2.43
N ILE A 7 8.98 8.15 -2.57
CA ILE A 7 8.30 7.34 -1.55
C ILE A 7 9.17 7.26 -0.27
N ILE A 8 10.46 6.96 -0.43
CA ILE A 8 11.37 6.79 0.71
C ILE A 8 11.75 8.12 1.39
N GLU A 9 11.65 9.25 0.68
CA GLU A 9 11.87 10.59 1.26
C GLU A 9 10.88 10.89 2.40
N PHE A 10 9.62 10.45 2.25
CA PHE A 10 8.58 10.60 3.27
C PHE A 10 8.45 9.38 4.20
N HIS A 11 8.99 8.23 3.80
CA HIS A 11 8.90 6.96 4.53
C HIS A 11 10.23 6.22 4.55
N LYS A 12 11.19 6.72 5.32
CA LYS A 12 12.53 6.11 5.44
C LYS A 12 12.48 4.66 5.90
N GLU A 13 11.48 4.30 6.70
CA GLU A 13 11.23 2.94 7.15
C GLU A 13 10.95 1.93 6.03
N LEU A 14 10.70 2.39 4.80
CA LEU A 14 10.39 1.56 3.64
C LEU A 14 11.57 1.35 2.69
N GLU A 15 12.74 1.92 2.98
CA GLU A 15 13.91 1.89 2.07
C GLU A 15 14.29 0.46 1.64
N GLU A 16 14.20 -0.50 2.57
CA GLU A 16 14.51 -1.91 2.31
C GLU A 16 13.29 -2.76 1.92
N LEU A 17 12.10 -2.15 1.84
CA LEU A 17 10.82 -2.86 1.62
C LEU A 17 10.33 -2.81 0.17
N GLN A 18 11.21 -2.45 -0.78
CA GLN A 18 10.84 -2.40 -2.19
C GLN A 18 10.24 -3.72 -2.72
N PRO A 19 10.83 -4.91 -2.43
CA PRO A 19 10.25 -6.19 -2.84
C PRO A 19 8.85 -6.42 -2.25
N GLU A 20 8.65 -6.09 -0.97
CA GLU A 20 7.37 -6.25 -0.27
C GLU A 20 6.31 -5.32 -0.84
N ILE A 21 6.69 -4.08 -1.20
CA ILE A 21 5.80 -3.13 -1.86
C ILE A 21 5.34 -3.66 -3.21
N LEU A 22 6.26 -4.15 -4.05
CA LEU A 22 5.91 -4.73 -5.35
C LEU A 22 5.03 -5.97 -5.20
N LEU A 23 5.36 -6.84 -4.24
CA LEU A 23 4.57 -8.05 -3.95
C LEU A 23 3.16 -7.70 -3.44
N THR A 24 3.03 -6.63 -2.66
CA THR A 24 1.74 -6.14 -2.16
C THR A 24 0.82 -5.75 -3.31
N VAL A 25 1.34 -5.07 -4.33
CA VAL A 25 0.56 -4.71 -5.53
C VAL A 25 0.26 -5.95 -6.37
N ALA A 26 1.24 -6.84 -6.57
CA ALA A 26 1.10 -8.00 -7.44
C ALA A 26 0.17 -9.08 -6.87
N ASN A 27 0.18 -9.28 -5.55
CA ASN A 27 -0.62 -10.31 -4.87
C ASN A 27 -1.10 -9.83 -3.47
N PRO A 28 -2.05 -8.89 -3.43
CA PRO A 28 -2.59 -8.38 -2.17
C PRO A 28 -3.42 -9.43 -1.45
N ASP A 29 -3.42 -9.36 -0.11
CA ASP A 29 -4.36 -10.11 0.72
C ASP A 29 -5.72 -9.41 0.74
N GLU A 30 -5.73 -8.08 0.77
CA GLU A 30 -6.93 -7.25 0.64
C GLU A 30 -6.73 -6.15 -0.41
N LEU A 31 -7.78 -5.85 -1.17
CA LEU A 31 -7.75 -4.79 -2.17
C LEU A 31 -8.92 -3.84 -1.98
N TYR A 32 -8.66 -2.54 -1.95
CA TYR A 32 -9.66 -1.50 -1.75
C TYR A 32 -9.71 -0.54 -2.93
N GLY A 33 -10.90 -0.21 -3.39
CA GLY A 33 -11.15 0.87 -4.34
C GLY A 33 -11.48 2.18 -3.62
N SER A 34 -10.90 3.28 -4.10
CA SER A 34 -11.12 4.60 -3.53
C SER A 34 -12.59 5.03 -3.62
N PRO A 35 -13.11 5.82 -2.64
CA PRO A 35 -14.45 6.38 -2.72
C PRO A 35 -14.66 7.24 -3.98
N PRO A 36 -15.92 7.42 -4.44
CA PRO A 36 -16.22 8.25 -5.62
C PRO A 36 -15.81 9.72 -5.48
N THR A 37 -15.57 10.19 -4.26
CA THR A 37 -15.23 11.58 -3.93
C THR A 37 -13.77 11.94 -4.21
N VAL A 38 -12.92 10.96 -4.51
CA VAL A 38 -11.48 11.17 -4.78
C VAL A 38 -11.11 10.62 -6.15
N LYS A 39 -9.97 11.09 -6.70
CA LYS A 39 -9.43 10.54 -7.95
C LYS A 39 -9.25 9.03 -7.81
N PRO A 40 -9.73 8.22 -8.80
CA PRO A 40 -9.65 6.77 -8.74
C PRO A 40 -8.25 6.28 -8.40
N ASN A 41 -8.16 5.45 -7.38
CA ASN A 41 -6.96 4.73 -7.01
C ASN A 41 -7.32 3.47 -6.21
N PHE A 42 -6.34 2.61 -6.06
CA PHE A 42 -6.44 1.39 -5.28
C PHE A 42 -5.53 1.46 -4.06
N ALA A 43 -5.93 0.78 -3.00
CA ALA A 43 -5.06 0.46 -1.88
C ALA A 43 -4.96 -1.06 -1.76
N ALA A 44 -3.78 -1.58 -2.08
CA ALA A 44 -3.42 -2.97 -1.87
C ALA A 44 -2.87 -3.14 -0.46
N VAL A 45 -3.26 -4.20 0.23
CA VAL A 45 -2.81 -4.52 1.58
C VAL A 45 -2.25 -5.93 1.59
N LYS A 46 -1.08 -6.08 2.20
CA LYS A 46 -0.47 -7.39 2.44
C LYS A 46 0.13 -7.45 3.82
N VAL A 47 -0.05 -8.59 4.48
CA VAL A 47 0.49 -8.85 5.81
C VAL A 47 1.90 -9.44 5.68
N PHE A 48 2.85 -8.87 6.43
CA PHE A 48 4.21 -9.35 6.53
C PHE A 48 4.61 -9.47 8.00
N ASP A 49 4.55 -10.68 8.55
CA ASP A 49 4.88 -10.93 9.96
C ASP A 49 6.29 -10.45 10.33
N ARG A 50 7.24 -10.51 9.39
CA ARG A 50 8.62 -10.03 9.60
C ARG A 50 8.70 -8.55 9.96
N LEU A 51 7.72 -7.73 9.57
CA LEU A 51 7.68 -6.29 9.91
C LEU A 51 7.58 -6.07 11.41
N THR A 52 6.89 -6.97 12.12
CA THR A 52 6.78 -6.89 13.58
C THR A 52 8.13 -7.10 14.27
N GLY A 53 9.04 -7.89 13.67
CA GLY A 53 10.41 -8.06 14.12
C GLY A 53 11.25 -6.78 14.01
N PHE A 54 10.86 -5.85 13.14
CA PHE A 54 11.45 -4.52 13.01
C PHE A 54 10.72 -3.46 13.86
N GLY A 55 9.77 -3.85 14.72
CA GLY A 55 8.95 -2.93 15.50
C GLY A 55 7.90 -2.17 14.68
N LEU A 56 7.64 -2.61 13.45
CA LEU A 56 6.65 -2.02 12.55
C LEU A 56 5.31 -2.78 12.64
N ALA A 57 4.25 -2.12 12.18
CA ALA A 57 2.95 -2.78 12.06
C ALA A 57 2.97 -3.82 10.91
N PRO A 58 2.20 -4.92 11.01
CA PRO A 58 2.32 -6.04 10.08
C PRO A 58 1.69 -5.78 8.71
N ASN A 59 0.78 -4.82 8.59
CA ASN A 59 0.12 -4.54 7.31
C ASN A 59 0.91 -3.51 6.53
N LEU A 60 1.41 -3.90 5.37
CA LEU A 60 1.93 -2.98 4.36
C LEU A 60 0.80 -2.57 3.43
N VAL A 61 0.57 -1.27 3.31
CA VAL A 61 -0.43 -0.67 2.44
C VAL A 61 0.29 0.03 1.30
N VAL A 62 -0.13 -0.23 0.06
CA VAL A 62 0.38 0.44 -1.13
C VAL A 62 -0.77 1.08 -1.89
N HIS A 63 -0.76 2.41 -1.98
CA HIS A 63 -1.67 3.14 -2.84
C HIS A 63 -1.09 3.24 -4.24
N TYR A 64 -1.88 2.86 -5.24
CA TYR A 64 -1.43 2.88 -6.64
C TYR A 64 -2.57 3.23 -7.59
N ARG A 65 -2.21 3.59 -8.82
CA ARG A 65 -3.14 3.73 -9.94
C ARG A 65 -2.70 2.85 -11.08
N GLU A 66 -3.66 2.21 -11.72
CA GLU A 66 -3.48 1.54 -13.00
C GLU A 66 -3.73 2.57 -14.11
N VAL A 67 -2.78 2.71 -15.01
CA VAL A 67 -2.88 3.55 -16.22
C VAL A 67 -3.26 2.68 -17.42
N SER A 68 -2.79 1.44 -17.43
CA SER A 68 -3.15 0.40 -18.40
C SER A 68 -3.04 -1.00 -17.74
N PRO A 69 -3.47 -2.09 -18.40
CA PRO A 69 -3.32 -3.45 -17.85
C PRO A 69 -1.88 -3.85 -17.52
N SER A 70 -0.89 -3.21 -18.13
CA SER A 70 0.55 -3.48 -17.93
C SER A 70 1.32 -2.29 -17.37
N ASP A 71 0.63 -1.19 -17.01
CA ASP A 71 1.27 0.03 -16.54
C ASP A 71 0.48 0.66 -15.40
N GLY A 72 1.20 1.07 -14.38
CA GLY A 72 0.65 1.67 -13.19
C GLY A 72 1.75 2.35 -12.40
N PHE A 73 1.34 3.07 -11.38
CA PHE A 73 2.30 3.74 -10.52
C PHE A 73 1.86 3.80 -9.08
N ILE A 74 2.85 3.66 -8.20
CA ILE A 74 2.69 3.76 -6.76
C ILE A 74 2.66 5.25 -6.40
N LEU A 75 1.63 5.63 -5.65
CA LEU A 75 1.41 6.97 -5.12
C LEU A 75 2.13 7.14 -3.78
N THR A 76 1.98 6.15 -2.90
CA THR A 76 2.56 6.12 -1.54
C THR A 76 2.46 4.70 -0.99
N ALA A 77 3.27 4.37 -0.01
CA ALA A 77 3.18 3.15 0.78
C ALA A 77 3.42 3.49 2.25
N PHE A 78 2.84 2.70 3.16
CA PHE A 78 3.06 2.85 4.61
C PHE A 78 2.63 1.57 5.35
N VAL A 79 3.13 1.40 6.57
CA VAL A 79 2.68 0.35 7.48
C VAL A 79 1.55 0.82 8.39
N ILE A 80 0.61 -0.05 8.75
CA ILE A 80 -0.50 0.29 9.65
C ILE A 80 -0.95 -0.91 10.50
N SER A 81 -1.43 -0.66 11.71
CA SER A 81 -2.03 -1.69 12.57
C SER A 81 -3.37 -2.19 12.01
N ASN A 82 -3.83 -3.36 12.46
CA ASN A 82 -5.12 -3.91 12.06
C ASN A 82 -6.29 -2.97 12.39
N GLU A 83 -6.24 -2.30 13.54
CA GLU A 83 -7.26 -1.33 13.96
C GLU A 83 -7.21 -0.06 13.11
N GLY A 84 -6.00 0.43 12.82
CA GLY A 84 -5.79 1.56 11.93
C GLY A 84 -6.28 1.27 10.51
N LEU A 85 -6.05 0.07 10.01
CA LEU A 85 -6.52 -0.39 8.70
C LEU A 85 -8.05 -0.31 8.60
N LYS A 86 -8.76 -0.93 9.58
CA LYS A 86 -10.23 -0.91 9.65
C LYS A 86 -10.77 0.52 9.69
N ARG A 87 -10.15 1.40 10.47
CA ARG A 87 -10.56 2.81 10.58
C ARG A 87 -10.33 3.56 9.27
N ARG A 88 -9.17 3.41 8.65
CA ARG A 88 -8.75 4.14 7.44
C ARG A 88 -9.57 3.75 6.21
N PHE A 89 -9.87 2.46 6.06
CA PHE A 89 -10.57 1.92 4.90
C PHE A 89 -12.08 1.71 5.11
N LYS A 90 -12.64 2.21 6.22
CA LYS A 90 -14.08 2.07 6.55
C LYS A 90 -15.04 2.52 5.44
N LEU A 91 -14.68 3.57 4.68
CA LEU A 91 -15.49 4.12 3.59
C LEU A 91 -15.06 3.63 2.20
N TRP A 92 -14.04 2.79 2.13
CA TRP A 92 -13.53 2.26 0.87
C TRP A 92 -14.28 0.98 0.51
N ARG A 93 -14.42 0.75 -0.80
CA ARG A 93 -15.05 -0.48 -1.28
C ARG A 93 -14.00 -1.59 -1.31
N LYS A 94 -14.19 -2.63 -0.49
CA LYS A 94 -13.36 -3.84 -0.55
C LYS A 94 -13.68 -4.62 -1.83
N LEU A 95 -12.63 -4.94 -2.60
CA LEU A 95 -12.68 -5.64 -3.89
C LEU A 95 -12.16 -7.07 -3.79
N LYS A 96 -11.29 -7.34 -2.82
CA LYS A 96 -10.76 -8.65 -2.41
C LYS A 96 -10.63 -8.63 -0.90
#